data_AF-A4ITC2-F1
#
_entry.id   AF-A4ITC2-F1
#
_cell.length_a   1.000
_cell.length_b   1.000
_cell.length_c   1.000
_cell.angle_alpha   90.00
_cell.angle_beta   90.00
_cell.angle_gamma   90.00
#
_symmetry.space_group_name_H-M   'P 1'
#
loop_
_entity.id
_entity.type
_entity.pdbx_description
1 polymer ?
#
loop_
_entity_poly.entity_id
_entity_poly.type
_entity_poly.pdbx_seq_one_letter_code
_entity_poly.pdbx_strand_id
1 'polypeptide(L)'
;MEQEEQMQWLLESRQVEIECLKEIVKSLSYTKEKLLAIIINPGNYDEETIEKAWDHLKMIDEGLLERKDGVLSSKVHHLLIEIKKELKKMKKTQGERERVLSQDQGDGE
;
A
#
# COMPACT_ATOMS: atom_id res chain seq x y z
N MET A 1 -25.75 -19.98 -29.71
CA MET A 1 -25.24 -18.62 -30.02
C MET A 1 -25.44 -17.65 -28.86
N GLU A 2 -26.64 -17.14 -28.55
CA GLU A 2 -26.77 -16.09 -27.50
C GLU A 2 -26.23 -16.49 -26.10
N GLN A 3 -26.43 -17.73 -25.65
CA GLN A 3 -25.90 -18.17 -24.35
C GLN A 3 -24.38 -18.33 -24.33
N GLU A 4 -23.78 -18.72 -25.46
CA GLU A 4 -22.32 -18.86 -25.57
C GLU A 4 -21.65 -17.48 -25.63
N GLU A 5 -22.26 -16.53 -26.33
CA GLU A 5 -21.78 -15.14 -26.38
C GLU A 5 -21.87 -14.43 -25.02
N GLN A 6 -22.98 -14.63 -24.28
CA GLN A 6 -23.13 -14.11 -22.92
C GLN A 6 -22.10 -14.73 -21.96
N MET A 7 -21.85 -16.04 -22.07
CA MET A 7 -20.86 -16.71 -21.25
C MET A 7 -19.43 -16.23 -21.57
N GLN A 8 -19.11 -16.05 -22.86
CA GLN A 8 -17.82 -15.53 -23.29
C GLN A 8 -17.58 -14.10 -22.76
N TRP A 9 -18.59 -13.22 -22.83
CA TRP A 9 -18.50 -11.87 -22.29
C TRP A 9 -18.25 -11.85 -20.78
N LEU A 10 -18.93 -12.73 -20.02
CA LEU A 10 -18.72 -12.85 -18.58
C LEU A 10 -17.29 -13.30 -18.24
N LEU A 11 -16.74 -14.26 -19.00
CA LEU A 11 -15.37 -14.74 -18.82
C LEU A 11 -14.35 -13.65 -19.14
N GLU A 12 -14.53 -12.92 -20.24
CA GLU A 12 -13.67 -11.80 -20.61
C GLU A 12 -13.72 -10.67 -19.57
N SER A 13 -14.92 -10.31 -19.10
CA SER A 13 -15.10 -9.32 -18.04
C SER A 13 -14.38 -9.74 -16.74
N ARG A 14 -14.44 -11.02 -16.38
CA ARG A 14 -13.72 -11.56 -15.21
C ARG A 14 -12.21 -11.54 -15.42
N GLN A 15 -11.73 -11.88 -16.61
CA GLN A 15 -10.31 -11.87 -16.92
C GLN A 15 -9.74 -10.45 -16.82
N VAL A 16 -10.45 -9.44 -17.33
CA VAL A 16 -10.06 -8.03 -17.20
C VAL A 16 -10.02 -7.59 -15.74
N GLU A 17 -11.00 -8.00 -14.92
CA GLU A 17 -11.01 -7.72 -13.48
C GLU A 17 -9.78 -8.33 -12.78
N ILE A 18 -9.44 -9.59 -13.11
CA ILE A 18 -8.28 -10.29 -12.54
C ILE A 18 -6.96 -9.58 -12.91
N GLU A 19 -6.77 -9.21 -14.17
CA GLU A 19 -5.55 -8.51 -14.60
C GLU A 19 -5.42 -7.14 -13.94
N CYS A 20 -6.53 -6.41 -13.80
CA CYS A 20 -6.55 -5.14 -13.06
C CYS A 20 -6.10 -5.33 -11.59
N LEU A 21 -6.63 -6.36 -10.91
CA LEU A 21 -6.26 -6.65 -9.53
C LEU A 21 -4.81 -7.11 -9.38
N LYS A 22 -4.26 -7.85 -10.34
CA LYS A 22 -2.84 -8.22 -10.35
C LYS A 22 -1.93 -7.00 -10.40
N GLU A 23 -2.24 -6.03 -11.27
CA GLU A 23 -1.47 -4.80 -11.36
C GLU A 23 -1.59 -3.96 -10.07
N ILE A 24 -2.77 -3.93 -9.44
CA ILE A 24 -2.93 -3.29 -8.12
C ILE A 24 -2.05 -3.97 -7.07
N VAL A 25 -2.05 -5.30 -7.00
CA VAL A 25 -1.22 -6.05 -6.04
C VAL A 25 0.27 -5.80 -6.27
N LYS A 26 0.71 -5.74 -7.52
CA LYS A 26 2.09 -5.43 -7.89
C LYS A 26 2.48 -4.00 -7.47
N SER A 27 1.62 -3.03 -7.77
CA SER A 27 1.80 -1.63 -7.36
C SER A 27 1.85 -1.47 -5.84
N LEU A 28 0.99 -2.20 -5.13
CA LEU A 28 0.96 -2.22 -3.66
C LEU A 28 2.25 -2.82 -3.08
N SER A 29 2.73 -3.92 -3.66
CA SER A 29 3.96 -4.59 -3.20
C SER A 29 5.17 -3.65 -3.33
N TYR A 30 5.32 -3.01 -4.49
CA TYR A 30 6.35 -2.00 -4.72
C TYR A 30 6.25 -0.83 -3.74
N THR A 31 5.04 -0.30 -3.53
CA THR A 31 4.81 0.84 -2.64
C THR A 31 5.10 0.48 -1.18
N LYS A 32 4.73 -0.73 -0.75
CA LYS A 32 5.06 -1.25 0.58
C LYS A 32 6.57 -1.31 0.78
N GLU A 33 7.32 -1.89 -0.16
CA GLU A 33 8.78 -1.98 -0.07
C GLU A 33 9.44 -0.59 0.00
N LYS A 34 8.97 0.36 -0.81
CA LYS A 34 9.46 1.74 -0.78
C LYS A 34 9.20 2.42 0.57
N LEU A 35 7.99 2.27 1.12
CA LEU A 35 7.64 2.82 2.43
C LEU A 35 8.42 2.15 3.57
N LEU A 36 8.69 0.85 3.49
CA LEU A 36 9.55 0.16 4.45
C LEU A 36 10.99 0.70 4.40
N ALA A 37 11.54 0.92 3.21
CA ALA A 37 12.88 1.49 3.06
C ALA A 37 12.97 2.91 3.64
N ILE A 38 11.94 3.74 3.39
CA ILE A 38 11.80 5.09 3.97
C ILE A 38 11.72 5.02 5.49
N ILE A 39 10.92 4.10 6.03
CA ILE A 39 10.81 3.93 7.47
C ILE A 39 12.19 3.58 8.00
N ILE A 40 12.83 2.49 7.54
CA ILE A 40 14.12 2.03 8.06
C ILE A 40 15.24 3.09 7.98
N ASN A 41 15.28 3.89 6.91
CA ASN A 41 16.35 4.88 6.67
C ASN A 41 15.78 6.28 6.34
N PRO A 42 15.18 6.99 7.29
CA PRO A 42 14.40 8.19 7.01
C PRO A 42 15.28 9.36 6.53
N GLY A 43 16.55 9.41 6.95
CA GLY A 43 17.51 10.42 6.51
C GLY A 43 18.02 10.26 5.08
N ASN A 44 17.70 9.15 4.40
CA ASN A 44 18.16 8.89 3.03
C ASN A 44 17.16 9.33 1.94
N TYR A 45 16.01 9.86 2.34
CA TYR A 45 14.93 10.24 1.43
C TYR A 45 14.49 11.67 1.71
N ASP A 46 14.35 12.46 0.65
CA ASP A 46 13.74 13.78 0.73
C ASP A 46 12.22 13.71 1.01
N GLU A 47 11.68 14.82 1.51
CA GLU A 47 10.26 14.92 1.89
C GLU A 47 9.33 14.65 0.71
N GLU A 48 9.69 15.07 -0.51
CA GLU A 48 8.92 14.82 -1.73
C GLU A 48 8.82 13.31 -2.04
N THR A 49 9.90 12.56 -1.87
CA THR A 49 9.94 11.11 -2.09
C THR A 49 9.10 10.37 -1.05
N ILE A 50 9.11 10.86 0.19
CA ILE A 50 8.28 10.33 1.27
C ILE A 50 6.80 10.58 0.97
N GLU A 51 6.44 11.82 0.65
CA GLU A 51 5.07 12.21 0.31
C GLU A 51 4.53 11.40 -0.87
N LYS A 52 5.28 11.32 -1.97
CA LYS A 52 4.90 10.52 -3.15
C LYS A 52 4.64 9.05 -2.83
N ALA A 53 5.40 8.45 -1.92
CA ALA A 53 5.20 7.07 -1.53
C ALA A 53 3.89 6.87 -0.74
N TRP A 54 3.53 7.83 0.13
CA TRP A 54 2.26 7.83 0.85
C TRP A 54 1.07 8.15 -0.05
N ASP A 55 1.21 9.09 -0.97
CA ASP A 55 0.20 9.44 -1.95
C ASP A 55 -0.10 8.28 -2.89
N HIS A 56 0.94 7.57 -3.34
CA HIS A 56 0.75 6.38 -4.16
C HIS A 56 -0.01 5.29 -3.41
N LEU A 57 0.26 5.09 -2.12
CA LEU A 57 -0.50 4.17 -1.28
C LEU A 57 -1.97 4.59 -1.14
N LYS A 58 -2.22 5.90 -1.02
CA LYS A 58 -3.57 6.48 -0.95
C LYS A 58 -4.33 6.29 -2.26
N MET A 59 -3.69 6.53 -3.41
CA MET A 59 -4.29 6.31 -4.73
C MET A 59 -4.71 4.85 -4.94
N ILE A 60 -3.88 3.90 -4.49
CA ILE A 60 -4.22 2.47 -4.53
C ILE A 60 -5.45 2.15 -3.65
N ASP A 61 -5.52 2.76 -2.47
CA ASP A 61 -6.65 2.62 -1.53
C ASP A 61 -7.96 3.13 -2.15
N GLU A 62 -7.93 4.33 -2.72
CA GLU A 62 -9.07 4.94 -3.41
C GLU A 62 -9.53 4.08 -4.59
N GLY A 63 -8.61 3.60 -5.43
CA GLY A 63 -8.93 2.75 -6.57
C GLY A 63 -9.53 1.39 -6.19
N LEU A 64 -9.18 0.86 -5.01
CA LEU A 64 -9.80 -0.36 -4.46
C LEU A 64 -11.18 -0.07 -3.85
N LEU A 65 -11.35 1.09 -3.20
CA LEU A 65 -12.61 1.51 -2.60
C LEU A 65 -13.70 1.72 -3.66
N GLU A 66 -13.35 2.29 -4.80
CA GLU A 66 -14.24 2.46 -5.96
C GLU A 66 -14.73 1.11 -6.53
N ARG A 67 -13.99 0.03 -6.26
CA ARG A 67 -14.26 -1.32 -6.76
C ARG A 67 -14.79 -2.26 -5.68
N LYS A 68 -15.20 -1.74 -4.52
CA LYS A 68 -15.54 -2.53 -3.30
C LYS A 68 -16.62 -3.60 -3.47
N ASP A 69 -17.44 -3.52 -4.51
CA ASP A 69 -18.53 -4.47 -4.78
C ASP A 69 -18.02 -5.81 -5.33
N GLY A 70 -16.76 -5.87 -5.78
CA GLY A 70 -16.08 -7.10 -6.17
C GLY A 70 -15.59 -7.91 -4.95
N VAL A 71 -15.83 -9.23 -4.97
CA VAL A 71 -15.34 -10.13 -3.89
C VAL A 71 -13.81 -10.11 -3.80
N LEU A 72 -13.12 -10.04 -4.93
CA LEU A 72 -11.66 -10.06 -4.98
C LEU A 72 -11.05 -8.71 -4.59
N SER A 73 -11.61 -7.59 -5.06
CA SER A 73 -11.19 -6.23 -4.66
C SER A 73 -11.37 -6.01 -3.15
N SER A 74 -12.47 -6.49 -2.56
CA SER A 74 -12.71 -6.43 -1.11
C SER A 74 -11.62 -7.15 -0.31
N LYS A 75 -11.18 -8.34 -0.75
CA LYS A 75 -10.06 -9.06 -0.14
C LYS A 75 -8.75 -8.29 -0.23
N VAL A 76 -8.44 -7.73 -1.40
CA VAL A 76 -7.23 -6.93 -1.61
C VAL A 76 -7.25 -5.65 -0.75
N HIS A 77 -8.40 -4.99 -0.65
CA HIS A 77 -8.59 -3.82 0.20
C HIS A 77 -8.40 -4.16 1.69
N HIS A 78 -8.89 -5.32 2.17
CA HIS A 78 -8.64 -5.76 3.53
C HIS A 78 -7.13 -5.96 3.82
N LEU A 79 -6.40 -6.57 2.89
CA LEU A 79 -4.94 -6.72 3.01
C LEU A 79 -4.21 -5.37 3.03
N LEU A 80 -4.65 -4.42 2.21
CA LEU A 80 -4.13 -3.05 2.21
C LEU A 80 -4.31 -2.37 3.57
N ILE A 81 -5.47 -2.54 4.21
CA ILE A 81 -5.74 -1.99 5.55
C ILE A 81 -4.72 -2.54 6.56
N GLU A 82 -4.44 -3.84 6.53
CA GLU A 82 -3.46 -4.45 7.44
C GLU A 82 -2.04 -3.94 7.17
N ILE A 83 -1.64 -3.79 5.90
CA ILE A 83 -0.35 -3.18 5.52
C ILE A 83 -0.26 -1.74 6.04
N LYS A 84 -1.31 -0.93 5.89
CA LYS A 84 -1.35 0.46 6.40
C LYS A 84 -1.19 0.50 7.93
N LYS A 85 -1.82 -0.42 8.65
CA LYS A 85 -1.67 -0.54 10.12
C LYS A 85 -0.24 -0.90 10.49
N GLU A 86 0.36 -1.86 9.80
CA GLU A 86 1.74 -2.30 10.04
C GLU A 86 2.75 -1.16 9.80
N LEU A 87 2.65 -0.48 8.65
CA LEU A 87 3.50 0.67 8.31
C LEU A 87 3.38 1.80 9.34
N LYS A 88 2.16 2.11 9.81
CA LYS A 88 1.94 3.10 10.87
C LYS A 88 2.58 2.71 12.20
N LYS A 89 2.49 1.42 12.59
CA LYS A 89 3.13 0.91 13.80
C LYS A 89 4.65 1.05 13.72
N MET A 90 5.25 0.63 12.60
CA MET A 90 6.70 0.71 12.41
C MET A 90 7.20 2.15 12.42
N LYS A 91 6.51 3.07 11.71
CA LYS A 91 6.82 4.51 11.75
C LYS A 91 6.80 5.07 13.17
N LYS A 92 5.83 4.66 14.00
CA LYS A 92 5.73 5.08 15.40
C LYS A 92 6.90 4.57 16.24
N THR A 93 7.19 3.27 16.16
CA THR A 93 8.31 2.65 16.90
C THR A 93 9.65 3.31 16.55
N GLN A 94 9.82 3.70 15.29
CA GLN A 94 11.04 4.39 14.87
C GLN A 94 11.15 5.82 15.41
N GLY A 95 10.07 6.60 15.34
CA GLY A 95 10.07 7.94 15.94
C GLY A 95 10.29 7.91 17.46
N GLU A 96 9.82 6.85 18.15
CA GLU A 96 10.13 6.62 19.57
C GLU A 96 11.62 6.29 19.78
N ARG A 97 12.23 5.45 18.93
CA ARG A 97 13.68 5.14 18.99
C ARG A 97 14.56 6.38 18.77
N GLU A 98 14.24 7.21 17.78
CA GLU A 98 15.00 8.44 17.49
C GLU A 98 14.92 9.45 18.66
N ARG A 99 13.76 9.56 19.31
CA ARG A 99 13.60 10.39 20.51
C ARG A 99 14.43 9.89 21.68
N VAL A 100 14.48 8.58 21.92
CA VAL A 100 15.31 8.00 23.00
C VAL A 100 16.79 8.25 22.73
N LEU A 101 17.26 8.08 21.49
CA LEU A 101 18.66 8.32 21.12
C LEU A 101 19.06 9.81 21.20
N SER A 102 18.13 10.73 20.92
CA SER A 102 18.36 12.18 21.02
C SER A 102 18.45 12.67 22.47
N GLN A 103 17.87 11.92 23.42
CA GLN A 103 17.86 12.25 24.85
C GLN A 103 19.13 11.76 25.56
N ASP A 104 19.78 10.71 25.06
CA ASP A 104 20.97 10.08 25.66
C ASP A 104 22.29 10.80 25.31
N GLN A 105 22.29 11.72 24.34
CA GLN A 105 23.45 12.55 23.97
C GLN A 105 23.51 13.91 24.68
N GLY A 106 22.62 14.15 25.66
CA GLY A 106 22.42 15.46 26.29
C GLY A 106 22.96 15.63 27.72
N ASP A 107 23.66 14.65 28.31
CA ASP A 107 24.22 14.76 29.67
C ASP A 107 25.72 14.42 29.63
N GLY A 108 26.55 15.43 29.44
CA GLY A 108 28.01 15.32 29.44
C GLY A 108 28.67 16.69 29.42
N GLU A 109 28.27 17.58 30.34
CA GLU A 109 29.10 18.70 30.81
C GLU A 109 30.01 18.25 31.95
#